data_AF-A0A7V5PYV0-F1
#
_entry.id   AF-A0A7V5PYV0-F1
#
_cell.length_a   1.000
_cell.length_b   1.000
_cell.length_c   1.000
_cell.angle_alpha   90.00
_cell.angle_beta   90.00
_cell.angle_gamma   90.00
#
_symmetry.space_group_name_H-M   'P 1'
#
loop_
_entity.id
_entity.type
_entity.pdbx_description
1 polymer ?
#
loop_
_entity_poly.entity_id
_entity_poly.type
_entity_poly.pdbx_seq_one_letter_code
_entity_poly.pdbx_strand_id
1 'polypeptide(L)'
;MRWDVDWLYQSDTWPGLKTIVLIESKRTVRGRTSIERRAYISSPKAPAKRMLWLARHHWHVENKLHWVLDVTCGEEQARVAKKNGAENLSLL
;
A
#
# COMPACT_ATOMS: atom_id res chain seq x y z
N MET A 1 -6.04 21.10 15.62
CA MET A 1 -5.00 20.53 14.73
C MET A 1 -5.64 20.38 13.34
N ARG A 2 -5.33 21.27 12.39
CA ARG A 2 -5.89 21.24 11.04
C ARG A 2 -4.84 20.60 10.14
N TRP A 3 -5.15 19.44 9.58
CA TRP A 3 -4.26 18.76 8.65
C TRP A 3 -4.52 19.35 7.27
N ASP A 4 -3.48 19.94 6.69
CA ASP A 4 -3.53 20.50 5.35
C ASP A 4 -3.58 19.35 4.32
N VAL A 5 -4.64 19.35 3.52
CA VAL A 5 -4.89 18.38 2.44
C VAL A 5 -4.93 19.08 1.09
N ASP A 6 -4.50 20.35 1.01
CA ASP A 6 -4.50 21.17 -0.21
C ASP A 6 -3.56 20.58 -1.27
N TRP A 7 -2.63 19.71 -0.87
CA TRP A 7 -1.81 18.88 -1.76
C TRP A 7 -2.59 17.79 -2.52
N LEU A 8 -3.80 17.43 -2.08
CA LEU A 8 -4.64 16.45 -2.76
C LEU A 8 -5.32 17.09 -3.97
N TYR A 9 -4.55 17.19 -5.06
CA TYR A 9 -4.96 17.80 -6.31
C TYR A 9 -6.27 17.19 -6.83
N GLN A 10 -7.26 18.06 -7.09
CA GLN A 10 -8.56 17.71 -7.64
C GLN A 10 -9.34 16.67 -6.81
N SER A 11 -9.30 16.68 -5.48
CA SER A 11 -10.05 15.69 -4.67
C SER A 11 -11.55 15.56 -5.02
N ASP A 12 -12.18 16.63 -5.51
CA ASP A 12 -13.58 16.68 -5.95
C ASP A 12 -13.87 15.84 -7.22
N THR A 13 -12.84 15.48 -7.99
CA THR A 13 -12.98 14.69 -9.23
C THR A 13 -12.88 13.19 -9.01
N TRP A 14 -12.65 12.74 -7.77
CA TRP A 14 -12.41 11.32 -7.46
C TRP A 14 -13.72 10.64 -7.03
N PRO A 15 -14.42 9.93 -7.92
CA PRO A 15 -15.69 9.30 -7.60
C PRO A 15 -15.51 8.29 -6.46
N GLY A 16 -16.25 8.48 -5.38
CA GLY A 16 -16.22 7.58 -4.23
C GLY A 16 -15.16 7.91 -3.18
N LEU A 17 -14.38 8.99 -3.31
CA LEU A 17 -13.55 9.50 -2.22
C LEU A 17 -14.44 9.97 -1.06
N LYS A 18 -14.34 9.34 0.11
CA LYS A 18 -15.12 9.73 1.30
C LYS A 18 -14.28 10.10 2.52
N THR A 19 -13.04 9.62 2.57
CA THR A 19 -12.12 9.82 3.71
C THR A 19 -10.68 9.84 3.25
N ILE A 20 -9.86 10.63 3.95
CA ILE A 20 -8.40 10.58 3.87
C ILE A 20 -7.91 9.98 5.19
N VAL A 21 -6.98 9.04 5.11
CA VAL A 21 -6.41 8.35 6.26
C VAL A 21 -4.91 8.63 6.31
N LEU A 22 -4.43 9.23 7.39
CA LEU A 22 -3.01 9.40 7.66
C LEU A 22 -2.55 8.34 8.68
N ILE A 23 -1.54 7.55 8.32
CA ILE A 23 -0.93 6.56 9.20
C ILE A 23 0.51 6.97 9.47
N GLU A 24 0.82 7.19 10.74
CA GLU A 24 2.20 7.36 11.20
C GLU A 24 2.73 6.02 11.72
N SER A 25 3.88 5.60 11.20
CA SER A 25 4.62 4.42 11.63
C SER A 25 5.93 4.84 12.25
N LYS A 26 6.14 4.45 13.51
CA LYS A 26 7.40 4.66 14.23
C LYS A 26 8.11 3.32 14.33
N ARG A 27 9.37 3.26 13.89
CA ARG A 27 10.19 2.04 13.93
C ARG A 27 11.54 2.34 14.56
N THR A 28 11.95 1.51 15.51
CA THR A 28 13.29 1.60 16.12
C THR A 28 14.12 0.38 15.72
N VAL A 29 15.28 0.59 15.11
CA VAL A 29 16.22 -0.46 14.69
C VAL A 29 17.62 -0.06 15.14
N ARG A 30 18.30 -0.93 15.89
CA ARG A 30 19.67 -0.69 16.40
C ARG A 30 19.81 0.69 17.08
N GLY A 31 18.83 1.05 17.92
CA GLY A 31 18.81 2.32 18.65
C GLY A 31 18.41 3.55 17.83
N ARG A 32 18.26 3.45 16.51
CA ARG A 32 17.79 4.55 15.65
C ARG A 32 16.30 4.45 15.44
N THR A 33 15.59 5.55 15.69
CA THR A 33 14.14 5.62 15.48
C THR A 33 13.82 6.42 14.23
N SER A 34 13.08 5.82 13.31
CA SER A 34 12.50 6.50 12.15
C SER A 34 10.98 6.67 12.33
N ILE A 35 10.46 7.75 11.76
CA ILE A 35 9.03 8.03 11.68
C ILE A 35 8.70 8.18 10.20
N GLU A 36 7.67 7.48 9.77
CA GLU A 36 7.17 7.50 8.41
C GLU A 36 5.67 7.81 8.42
N ARG A 37 5.22 8.66 7.50
CA ARG A 37 3.80 9.01 7.36
C ARG A 37 3.32 8.62 5.98
N ARG A 38 2.19 7.92 5.93
CA ARG A 38 1.55 7.48 4.68
C ARG A 38 0.12 7.99 4.66
N ALA A 39 -0.28 8.63 3.57
CA ALA A 39 -1.65 9.08 3.35
C ALA A 39 -2.35 8.12 2.38
N TYR A 40 -3.59 7.76 2.71
CA TYR A 40 -4.45 6.91 1.91
C TYR A 40 -5.76 7.63 1.62
N ILE A 41 -6.31 7.40 0.44
CA ILE A 41 -7.69 7.74 0.11
C ILE A 41 -8.58 6.52 0.33
N SER A 42 -9.80 6.74 0.81
CA SER A 42 -10.70 5.65 1.16
C SER A 42 -12.16 6.02 0.88
N SER A 43 -12.89 5.05 0.33
CA SER A 43 -14.32 5.13 0.03
C SER A 43 -15.25 4.79 1.19
N PRO A 44 -14.91 3.91 2.17
CA PRO A 44 -15.71 3.80 3.38
C PRO A 44 -15.44 4.96 4.35
N LYS A 45 -16.48 5.38 5.09
CA LYS A 45 -16.31 6.13 6.34
C LYS A 45 -16.25 5.12 7.48
N ALA A 46 -15.08 4.92 8.07
CA ALA A 46 -14.86 3.95 9.13
C ALA A 46 -13.95 4.49 10.23
N PRO A 47 -14.02 3.93 11.47
CA PRO A 47 -13.13 4.34 12.55
C PRO A 47 -11.66 4.13 12.20
N ALA A 48 -10.77 4.97 12.74
CA ALA A 48 -9.32 4.92 12.50
C ALA A 48 -8.72 3.52 12.73
N LYS A 49 -9.19 2.79 13.75
CA LYS A 49 -8.77 1.40 14.03
C LYS A 49 -9.06 0.46 12.86
N ARG A 50 -10.23 0.60 12.22
CA ARG A 50 -10.61 -0.22 11.05
C ARG A 50 -9.80 0.17 9.83
N MET A 51 -9.54 1.45 9.63
CA MET A 51 -8.66 1.92 8.54
C MET A 51 -7.22 1.41 8.69
N LEU A 52 -6.69 1.44 9.91
CA LEU A 52 -5.38 0.89 10.22
C LEU A 52 -5.33 -0.63 10.00
N TRP A 53 -6.38 -1.35 10.38
CA TRP A 53 -6.51 -2.78 10.10
C TRP A 53 -6.49 -3.06 8.59
N LEU A 54 -7.30 -2.34 7.81
CA LEU A 54 -7.32 -2.45 6.35
C LEU A 54 -5.94 -2.17 5.73
N ALA A 55 -5.29 -1.08 6.14
CA ALA A 55 -3.97 -0.73 5.63
C ALA A 55 -2.92 -1.81 5.95
N ARG A 56 -2.92 -2.37 7.17
CA ARG A 56 -2.02 -3.48 7.53
C ARG A 56 -2.32 -4.75 6.73
N HIS A 57 -3.59 -5.08 6.53
CA HIS A 57 -4.00 -6.24 5.73
C HIS A 57 -3.66 -6.08 4.26
N HIS A 58 -3.74 -4.86 3.72
CA HIS A 58 -3.30 -4.58 2.36
C HIS A 58 -1.79 -4.86 2.20
N TRP A 59 -0.96 -4.31 3.09
CA TRP A 59 0.49 -4.62 3.11
C TRP A 59 0.79 -6.10 3.34
N HIS A 60 -0.09 -6.83 4.01
CA HIS A 60 0.08 -8.26 4.20
C HIS A 60 0.03 -9.05 2.89
N VAL A 61 -0.80 -8.60 1.93
CA VAL A 61 -0.84 -9.18 0.58
C VAL A 61 0.49 -8.97 -0.11
N GLU A 62 1.04 -7.75 -0.07
CA GLU A 62 2.32 -7.45 -0.71
C GLU A 62 3.50 -8.18 -0.08
N ASN A 63 3.56 -8.23 1.25
CA ASN A 63 4.64 -8.93 1.94
C ASN A 63 4.56 -10.46 1.82
N LYS A 64 3.39 -11.05 1.55
CA LYS A 64 3.23 -12.51 1.47
C LYS A 64 3.08 -13.06 0.06
N LEU A 65 2.46 -12.30 -0.83
CA LEU A 65 2.25 -12.70 -2.22
C LEU A 65 3.34 -12.11 -3.09
N HIS A 66 3.46 -10.77 -3.13
CA HIS A 66 4.41 -10.11 -4.03
C HIS A 66 5.86 -10.45 -3.68
N TRP A 67 6.27 -10.38 -2.40
CA TRP A 67 7.63 -10.77 -2.03
C TRP A 67 7.98 -12.23 -2.36
N VAL A 68 7.00 -13.14 -2.26
CA VAL A 68 7.21 -14.55 -2.63
C VAL A 68 7.34 -14.69 -4.15
N LEU A 69 6.50 -14.00 -4.92
CA LEU A 69 6.60 -13.97 -6.39
C LEU A 69 7.93 -13.37 -6.85
N ASP A 70 8.34 -12.25 -6.25
CA ASP A 70 9.56 -11.53 -6.59
C ASP A 70 10.82 -12.32 -6.23
N VAL A 71 10.88 -12.90 -5.02
CA VAL A 71 12.10 -13.53 -4.47
C VAL A 71 12.13 -15.05 -4.64
N THR A 72 11.01 -15.74 -4.42
CA THR A 72 10.94 -17.20 -4.45
C THR A 72 10.64 -17.71 -5.86
N CYS A 73 9.72 -17.07 -6.57
CA CYS A 73 9.43 -17.40 -7.98
C CYS A 73 10.37 -16.68 -8.95
N GLY A 74 11.19 -15.73 -8.46
CA GLY A 74 12.21 -15.05 -9.25
C GLY A 74 11.63 -14.18 -10.37
N GLU A 75 10.41 -13.65 -10.21
CA GLU A 75 9.75 -12.81 -11.21
C GLU A 75 10.61 -11.63 -11.64
N GLU A 76 11.34 -11.00 -10.71
CA GLU A 76 12.25 -9.88 -11.01
C GLU A 76 13.42 -10.28 -11.93
N GLN A 77 13.81 -11.55 -11.92
CA GLN A 77 14.90 -12.11 -12.73
C GLN A 77 14.38 -12.75 -14.02
N ALA A 78 13.06 -12.93 -14.13
CA ALA A 78 12.42 -13.58 -15.25
C ALA A 78 12.41 -12.61 -16.46
N ARG A 79 13.23 -12.90 -17.48
CA ARG A 79 13.28 -12.13 -18.75
C ARG A 79 12.12 -12.50 -19.68
N VAL A 80 10.91 -12.42 -19.16
CA VAL A 80 9.73 -12.88 -19.88
C VAL A 80 9.29 -11.80 -20.86
N ALA A 81 9.80 -11.88 -22.08
CA ALA A 81 9.55 -10.90 -23.15
C ALA A 81 8.23 -11.12 -23.92
N LYS A 82 7.37 -12.06 -23.49
CA LYS A 82 6.09 -12.38 -24.16
C LYS A 82 4.91 -11.83 -23.37
N LYS A 83 3.93 -11.27 -24.10
CA LYS A 83 2.75 -10.55 -23.57
C LYS A 83 1.97 -11.25 -22.44
N ASN A 84 1.91 -12.59 -22.42
CA ASN A 84 1.12 -13.35 -21.43
C ASN A 84 1.98 -13.99 -20.33
N GLY A 85 3.25 -13.63 -20.27
CA GLY A 85 4.20 -14.37 -19.46
C GLY A 85 4.11 -14.11 -17.96
N ALA A 86 3.73 -12.90 -17.55
CA ALA A 86 3.44 -12.58 -16.14
C ALA A 86 2.16 -13.30 -15.65
N GLU A 87 1.12 -13.35 -16.49
CA GLU A 87 -0.14 -14.05 -16.17
C GLU A 87 0.08 -15.56 -16.00
N ASN A 88 0.83 -16.18 -16.91
CA ASN A 88 1.16 -17.60 -16.81
C ASN A 88 2.04 -17.93 -15.60
N LEU A 89 2.94 -17.04 -15.18
CA LEU A 89 3.80 -17.27 -14.00
C LEU A 89 2.97 -17.23 -12.71
N SER A 90 1.96 -16.36 -12.65
CA SER A 90 1.05 -16.26 -11.50
C SER A 90 0.09 -17.45 -11.30
N LEU A 91 0.02 -18.36 -12.29
CA LEU A 91 -0.85 -19.55 -12.30
C LEU A 91 -0.11 -20.86 -11.98
N LEU A 92 1.23 -20.82 -11.83
CA LEU A 92 2.08 -21.95 -11.42
C LEU A 92 2.21 -22.02 -9.90
#